data_AF-A0A085LCQ3-F1
#
_entry.id   AF-A0A085LCQ3-F1
#
_cell.length_a   1.000
_cell.length_b   1.000
_cell.length_c   1.000
_cell.angle_alpha   90.00
_cell.angle_beta   90.00
_cell.angle_gamma   90.00
#
_symmetry.space_group_name_H-M   'P 1'
#
loop_
_entity.id
_entity.type
_entity.pdbx_description
1 polymer ?
#
loop_
_entity_poly.entity_id
_entity_poly.type
_entity_poly.pdbx_seq_one_letter_code
_entity_poly.pdbx_strand_id
1 'polypeptide(L)'
;MTNDPGQPAVPDEILRLRDSIDNIDAALMHLLAERFKFTRRVGELKAQGGLPPADPDRDSQQIARLTGIASSAGLDPEFAEQFRAFIVHEVIRHHERIAAEHAASGEGTPVLDTYS
;
A
#
# COMPACT_ATOMS: atom_id res chain seq x y z
N MET A 1 -26.23 -21.86 10.95
CA MET A 1 -26.79 -20.56 11.40
C MET A 1 -28.28 -20.63 11.15
N THR A 2 -29.07 -20.69 12.21
CA THR A 2 -30.54 -20.84 12.18
C THR A 2 -31.17 -19.49 11.81
N ASN A 3 -31.96 -19.44 10.73
CA ASN A 3 -32.73 -18.25 10.37
C ASN A 3 -33.81 -17.99 11.43
N ASP A 4 -33.78 -16.80 12.01
CA ASP A 4 -34.83 -16.25 12.87
C ASP A 4 -36.02 -15.82 11.98
N PRO A 5 -37.25 -16.35 12.17
CA PRO A 5 -38.40 -16.09 11.31
C PRO A 5 -38.89 -14.63 11.32
N GLY A 6 -38.31 -13.74 12.14
CA GLY A 6 -38.65 -12.31 12.19
C GLY A 6 -37.77 -11.39 11.35
N GLN A 7 -36.70 -11.88 10.71
CA GLN A 7 -35.75 -11.01 10.00
C GLN A 7 -36.13 -10.86 8.51
N PRO A 8 -36.22 -9.64 7.97
CA PRO A 8 -36.51 -9.46 6.55
C PRO A 8 -35.43 -10.13 5.69
N ALA A 9 -35.86 -10.94 4.73
CA ALA A 9 -34.95 -11.60 3.80
C ALA A 9 -34.15 -10.58 3.00
N VAL A 10 -32.85 -10.82 2.82
CA VAL A 10 -31.98 -9.97 2.01
C VAL A 10 -32.42 -10.10 0.54
N PRO A 11 -32.67 -8.99 -0.18
CA PRO A 11 -32.95 -9.02 -1.61
C PRO A 11 -31.87 -9.74 -2.42
N ASP A 12 -32.26 -10.58 -3.38
CA ASP A 12 -31.34 -11.34 -4.25
C ASP A 12 -30.34 -10.45 -5.01
N GLU A 13 -30.74 -9.23 -5.35
CA GLU A 13 -29.85 -8.27 -6.02
C GLU A 13 -28.68 -7.85 -5.13
N ILE A 14 -28.89 -7.72 -3.81
CA ILE A 14 -27.81 -7.43 -2.87
C ILE A 14 -26.81 -8.59 -2.82
N LEU A 15 -27.30 -9.83 -2.89
CA LEU A 15 -26.42 -11.01 -2.91
C LEU A 15 -25.54 -11.01 -4.17
N ARG A 16 -26.13 -10.78 -5.35
CA ARG A 16 -25.36 -10.70 -6.61
C ARG A 16 -24.33 -9.57 -6.62
N LEU A 17 -24.66 -8.42 -6.04
CA LEU A 17 -23.73 -7.30 -5.90
C LEU A 17 -22.58 -7.64 -4.95
N ARG A 18 -22.85 -8.35 -3.85
CA ARG A 18 -21.79 -8.83 -2.94
C ARG A 18 -20.83 -9.79 -3.62
N ASP A 19 -21.33 -10.71 -4.44
CA ASP A 19 -20.44 -11.58 -5.23
C ASP A 19 -19.51 -10.78 -6.16
N SER A 20 -20.00 -9.66 -6.70
CA SER A 20 -19.19 -8.77 -7.54
C SER A 20 -18.16 -7.99 -6.71
N ILE A 21 -18.52 -7.55 -5.52
CA ILE A 21 -17.62 -6.88 -4.56
C ILE A 21 -16.50 -7.83 -4.14
N ASP A 22 -16.83 -9.07 -3.76
CA ASP A 22 -15.86 -10.07 -3.33
C ASP A 22 -14.81 -10.35 -4.43
N ASN A 23 -15.24 -10.37 -5.70
CA ASN A 23 -14.32 -10.52 -6.83
C ASN A 23 -13.37 -9.31 -6.99
N ILE A 24 -13.86 -8.09 -6.79
CA ILE A 24 -13.04 -6.88 -6.82
C ILE A 24 -12.04 -6.90 -5.66
N ASP A 25 -12.49 -7.26 -4.47
CA ASP A 25 -11.63 -7.34 -3.28
C ASP A 25 -10.51 -8.36 -3.45
N ALA A 26 -10.81 -9.53 -4.04
CA ALA A 26 -9.79 -10.52 -4.39
C ALA A 26 -8.74 -9.94 -5.37
N ALA A 27 -9.18 -9.23 -6.41
CA ALA A 27 -8.28 -8.58 -7.35
C ALA A 27 -7.41 -7.50 -6.67
N LEU A 28 -7.99 -6.69 -5.78
CA LEU A 28 -7.26 -5.69 -5.00
C LEU A 28 -6.18 -6.34 -4.13
N MET A 29 -6.47 -7.47 -3.48
CA MET A 29 -5.48 -8.19 -2.66
C MET A 29 -4.30 -8.70 -3.50
N HIS A 30 -4.57 -9.26 -4.69
CA HIS A 30 -3.50 -9.68 -5.59
C HIS A 30 -2.65 -8.52 -6.10
N LEU A 31 -3.28 -7.39 -6.48
CA LEU A 31 -2.56 -6.19 -6.92
C LEU A 31 -1.69 -5.59 -5.80
N LEU A 32 -2.21 -5.55 -4.57
CA LEU A 32 -1.44 -5.12 -3.41
C LEU A 32 -0.25 -6.04 -3.14
N ALA A 33 -0.45 -7.37 -3.21
CA ALA A 33 0.64 -8.33 -3.03
C ALA A 33 1.78 -8.10 -4.04
N GLU A 34 1.45 -7.89 -5.32
CA GLU A 34 2.44 -7.54 -6.35
C GLU A 34 3.10 -6.19 -6.06
N ARG A 35 2.32 -5.16 -5.69
CA ARG A 35 2.86 -3.86 -5.30
C ARG A 35 3.88 -3.98 -4.15
N PHE A 36 3.59 -4.81 -3.15
CA PHE A 36 4.48 -5.02 -2.00
C PHE A 36 5.79 -5.73 -2.37
N LYS A 37 5.81 -6.58 -3.41
CA LYS A 37 7.05 -7.16 -3.95
C LYS A 37 7.97 -6.06 -4.49
N PHE A 38 7.42 -5.13 -5.27
CA PHE A 38 8.20 -3.99 -5.78
C PHE A 38 8.71 -3.09 -4.66
N THR A 39 7.87 -2.76 -3.68
CA THR A 39 8.31 -1.92 -2.56
C THR A 39 9.37 -2.62 -1.71
N ARG A 40 9.30 -3.95 -1.52
CA ARG A 40 10.38 -4.70 -0.86
C ARG A 40 11.70 -4.53 -1.61
N ARG A 41 11.70 -4.72 -2.93
CA ARG A 41 12.90 -4.55 -3.75
C ARG A 41 13.47 -3.13 -3.67
N VAL A 42 12.60 -2.12 -3.65
CA VAL A 42 13.02 -0.72 -3.42
C VAL A 42 13.68 -0.57 -2.04
N GLY A 43 13.12 -1.18 -1.00
CA GLY A 43 13.68 -1.15 0.35
C GLY A 43 15.06 -1.79 0.45
N GLU A 44 15.26 -2.95 -0.19
CA GLU A 44 16.57 -3.61 -0.30
C GLU A 44 17.61 -2.70 -0.98
N LEU A 45 17.24 -2.09 -2.12
CA LEU A 45 18.12 -1.19 -2.86
C LEU A 45 18.45 0.07 -2.05
N LYS A 46 17.47 0.62 -1.33
CA LYS A 46 17.69 1.75 -0.42
C LYS A 46 18.65 1.39 0.71
N ALA A 47 18.47 0.22 1.35
CA ALA A 47 19.36 -0.25 2.41
C ALA A 47 20.79 -0.44 1.92
N GLN A 48 20.97 -1.07 0.74
CA GLN A 48 22.29 -1.26 0.12
C GLN A 48 23.01 0.05 -0.19
N GLY A 49 22.25 1.06 -0.65
CA GLY A 49 22.76 2.40 -0.98
C GLY A 49 22.79 3.40 0.18
N GLY A 50 22.44 2.99 1.41
CA GLY A 50 22.37 3.89 2.57
C GLY A 50 21.31 5.00 2.46
N LEU A 51 20.28 4.82 1.64
CA LEU A 51 19.22 5.81 1.42
C LEU A 51 18.12 5.70 2.49
N PRO A 52 17.49 6.83 2.87
CA PRO A 52 16.41 6.82 3.85
C PRO A 52 15.16 6.07 3.33
N PRO A 53 14.42 5.37 4.21
CA PRO A 53 13.15 4.74 3.87
C PRO A 53 12.11 5.72 3.30
N ALA A 54 12.00 6.90 3.90
CA ALA A 54 11.10 7.96 3.47
C ALA A 54 11.67 8.79 2.31
N ASP A 55 10.80 9.30 1.44
CA ASP A 55 11.13 10.17 0.31
C ASP A 55 9.99 11.20 0.11
N PRO A 56 10.11 12.40 0.71
CA PRO A 56 9.04 13.40 0.71
C PRO A 56 8.64 13.88 -0.69
N ASP A 57 9.61 14.05 -1.59
CA ASP A 57 9.34 14.50 -2.96
C ASP A 57 8.57 13.43 -3.73
N ARG A 58 8.95 12.15 -3.57
CA ARG A 58 8.21 11.04 -4.16
C ARG A 58 6.80 10.92 -3.59
N ASP A 59 6.63 11.21 -2.31
CA ASP A 59 5.36 11.18 -1.61
C ASP A 59 4.38 12.24 -2.14
N SER A 60 4.82 13.49 -2.28
CA SER A 60 4.02 14.57 -2.86
C SER A 60 3.56 14.26 -4.29
N GLN A 61 4.45 13.70 -5.12
CA GLN A 61 4.09 13.30 -6.49
C GLN A 61 3.04 12.18 -6.53
N GLN A 62 3.14 11.20 -5.61
CA GLN A 62 2.16 10.12 -5.53
C GLN A 62 0.79 10.63 -5.08
N ILE A 63 0.75 11.56 -4.11
CA ILE A 63 -0.50 12.20 -3.67
C ILE A 63 -1.18 12.88 -4.84
N ALA A 64 -0.48 13.79 -5.53
CA ALA A 64 -1.04 14.54 -6.66
C ALA A 64 -1.56 13.62 -7.79
N ARG A 65 -0.85 12.52 -8.07
CA ARG A 65 -1.28 11.55 -9.07
C ARG A 65 -2.52 10.76 -8.64
N LEU A 66 -2.56 10.28 -7.40
CA LEU A 66 -3.65 9.44 -6.91
C LEU A 66 -4.94 10.24 -6.70
N THR A 67 -4.86 11.48 -6.22
CA THR A 67 -6.03 12.36 -6.12
C THR A 67 -6.61 12.69 -7.48
N GLY A 68 -5.76 12.95 -8.48
CA GLY A 68 -6.20 13.14 -9.87
C GLY A 68 -6.93 11.92 -10.45
N ILE A 69 -6.40 10.71 -10.20
CA ILE A 69 -7.07 9.46 -10.60
C ILE A 69 -8.41 9.31 -9.90
N ALA A 70 -8.45 9.55 -8.58
CA ALA A 70 -9.67 9.43 -7.78
C ALA A 70 -10.77 10.36 -8.32
N SER A 71 -10.46 11.65 -8.50
CA SER A 71 -11.40 12.61 -9.09
C SER A 71 -11.94 12.15 -10.44
N SER A 72 -11.08 11.64 -11.33
CA SER A 72 -11.48 11.17 -12.66
C SER A 72 -12.35 9.91 -12.64
N ALA A 73 -12.22 9.10 -11.59
CA ALA A 73 -12.95 7.84 -11.42
C ALA A 73 -14.23 8.00 -10.59
N GLY A 74 -14.57 9.22 -10.13
CA GLY A 74 -15.71 9.46 -9.24
C GLY A 74 -15.47 8.98 -7.80
N LEU A 75 -14.21 8.77 -7.41
CA LEU A 75 -13.81 8.45 -6.05
C LEU A 75 -13.41 9.73 -5.31
N ASP A 76 -13.73 9.82 -4.03
CA ASP A 76 -13.33 10.94 -3.19
C ASP A 76 -11.77 11.04 -3.13
N PRO A 77 -11.18 12.18 -3.53
CA PRO A 77 -9.74 12.40 -3.44
C PRO A 77 -9.21 12.26 -2.01
N GLU A 78 -9.97 12.66 -1.00
CA GLU A 78 -9.56 12.54 0.40
C GLU A 78 -9.41 11.07 0.79
N PHE A 79 -10.36 10.22 0.37
CA PHE A 79 -10.25 8.78 0.56
C PHE A 79 -9.01 8.20 -0.12
N ALA A 80 -8.66 8.65 -1.32
CA ALA A 80 -7.45 8.20 -2.01
C ALA A 80 -6.16 8.59 -1.27
N GLU A 81 -6.12 9.77 -0.65
CA GLU A 81 -5.01 10.18 0.22
C GLU A 81 -4.92 9.32 1.48
N GLN A 82 -6.04 9.06 2.15
CA GLN A 82 -6.10 8.21 3.35
C GLN A 82 -5.65 6.78 3.03
N PHE A 83 -6.15 6.21 1.92
CA PHE A 83 -5.75 4.89 1.46
C PHE A 83 -4.25 4.84 1.13
N ARG A 84 -3.72 5.86 0.44
CA ARG A 84 -2.28 5.99 0.18
C ARG A 84 -1.49 6.02 1.49
N ALA A 85 -1.89 6.85 2.45
CA ALA A 85 -1.21 7.01 3.72
C ALA A 85 -1.11 5.68 4.48
N PHE A 86 -2.20 4.92 4.52
CA PHE A 86 -2.21 3.56 5.08
C PHE A 86 -1.18 2.64 4.40
N ILE A 87 -1.18 2.58 3.06
CA ILE A 87 -0.26 1.72 2.31
C ILE A 87 1.20 2.14 2.50
N VAL A 88 1.50 3.44 2.48
CA VAL A 88 2.87 3.95 2.63
C VAL A 88 3.41 3.69 4.04
N HIS A 89 2.57 3.81 5.07
CA HIS A 89 2.96 3.48 6.44
C HIS A 89 3.46 2.02 6.55
N GLU A 90 2.72 1.07 5.98
CA GLU A 90 3.13 -0.34 5.98
C GLU A 90 4.41 -0.59 5.16
N VAL A 91 4.62 0.16 4.08
CA VAL A 91 5.85 0.09 3.28
C VAL A 91 7.05 0.58 4.08
N ILE A 92 6.94 1.72 4.77
CA ILE A 92 8.02 2.29 5.57
C ILE A 92 8.43 1.30 6.68
N ARG A 93 7.45 0.73 7.41
CA ARG A 93 7.72 -0.31 8.43
C ARG A 93 8.51 -1.48 7.85
N HIS A 94 8.20 -1.91 6.63
CA HIS A 94 8.95 -2.99 5.96
C HIS A 94 10.37 -2.57 5.57
N HIS A 95 10.58 -1.34 5.13
CA HIS A 95 11.90 -0.81 4.78
C HIS A 95 12.80 -0.69 6.00
N GLU A 96 12.26 -0.21 7.13
CA GLU A 96 13.00 -0.14 8.39
C GLU A 96 13.49 -1.52 8.84
N ARG A 97 12.64 -2.55 8.73
CA ARG A 97 13.03 -3.94 9.02
C ARG A 97 14.15 -4.42 8.10
N ILE A 98 14.04 -4.18 6.79
CA ILE A 98 15.07 -4.56 5.81
C ILE A 98 16.40 -3.87 6.09
N ALA A 99 16.37 -2.58 6.44
CA ALA A 99 17.56 -1.82 6.80
C ALA A 99 18.22 -2.37 8.08
N ALA A 100 17.43 -2.72 9.09
CA ALA A 100 17.93 -3.33 10.33
C ALA A 100 18.57 -4.71 10.07
N GLU A 101 17.96 -5.54 9.23
CA GLU A 101 18.51 -6.84 8.81
C GLU A 101 19.83 -6.67 8.05
N HIS A 102 19.89 -5.73 7.11
CA HIS A 102 21.09 -5.42 6.33
C HIS A 102 22.25 -4.98 7.22
N ALA A 103 21.98 -4.11 8.20
CA ALA A 103 22.97 -3.65 9.16
C ALA A 103 23.51 -4.79 10.05
N ALA A 104 22.64 -5.75 10.44
CA ALA A 104 23.03 -6.91 11.24
C ALA A 104 23.87 -7.94 10.47
N SER A 105 23.69 -8.05 9.14
CA SER A 105 24.45 -8.98 8.28
C SER A 105 25.90 -8.56 8.00
N GLY A 106 26.34 -7.37 8.43
CA GLY A 106 27.75 -6.95 8.31
C GLY A 106 28.22 -6.54 6.91
N GLU A 107 27.33 -6.51 5.91
CA GLU A 107 27.56 -5.88 4.61
C GLU A 107 27.43 -4.35 4.75
N GLY A 108 28.35 -3.72 5.47
CA GLY A 108 28.41 -2.26 5.58
C GLY A 108 28.95 -1.62 4.30
N THR A 109 28.08 -1.02 3.49
CA THR A 109 28.51 -0.16 2.37
C THR A 109 28.98 1.20 2.93
N PRO A 110 30.04 1.84 2.37
CA PRO A 110 30.58 3.08 2.92
C PRO A 110 29.55 4.20 2.84
N VAL A 111 29.48 5.01 3.89
CA VAL A 111 28.67 6.24 3.93
C VAL A 111 29.14 7.16 2.79
N LEU A 112 28.34 7.27 1.73
CA LEU A 112 28.50 8.32 0.73
C LEU A 112 27.96 9.63 1.32
N ASP A 113 28.85 10.35 2.02
CA ASP A 113 28.60 11.73 2.41
C ASP A 113 28.37 12.56 1.13
N THR A 114 27.12 12.90 0.85
CA THR A 114 26.71 13.60 -0.37
C THR A 114 26.02 14.94 -0.09
N TYR A 115 26.38 15.59 1.03
CA TYR A 115 26.03 16.99 1.25
C TYR A 115 27.23 17.77 1.81
N SER A 116 28.15 18.13 0.91
CA SER A 116 28.99 19.35 1.00
C SER A 116 28.57 20.32 -0.09
#